data_AF-A0A7L4NNN2-F1
#
_entry.id   AF-A0A7L4NNN2-F1
#
_cell.length_a   1.000
_cell.length_b   1.000
_cell.length_c   1.000
_cell.angle_alpha   90.00
_cell.angle_beta   90.00
_cell.angle_gamma   90.00
#
_symmetry.space_group_name_H-M   'P 1'
#
loop_
_entity.id
_entity.type
_entity.pdbx_description
1 polymer ?
#
loop_
_entity_poly.entity_id
_entity_poly.type
_entity_poly.pdbx_seq_one_letter_code
_entity_poly.pdbx_strand_id
1 'polypeptide(L)' 'KCGDCGKDFPTSNALLLHQRQHCDDKPHACGVCGKKFTYGHSLKVHQRVHTGDRPFVCPLCGKGFKQSNALSSHQRVHT' A
#
# COMPACT_ATOMS: atom_id res chain seq x y z
N LYS A 1 -14.46 -12.57 -13.70
CA LYS A 1 -14.67 -11.32 -14.45
C LYS A 1 -15.32 -10.22 -13.61
N CYS A 2 -14.78 -9.00 -13.66
CA CYS A 2 -15.37 -7.78 -13.09
C CYS A 2 -16.37 -7.17 -14.06
N GLY A 3 -17.56 -6.81 -13.58
CA GLY A 3 -18.61 -6.19 -14.41
C GLY A 3 -18.29 -4.76 -14.85
N ASP A 4 -17.48 -4.03 -14.07
CA ASP A 4 -17.21 -2.60 -14.30
C ASP A 4 -16.08 -2.37 -15.32
N CYS A 5 -15.04 -3.21 -15.30
CA CYS A 5 -13.85 -3.04 -16.14
C CYS A 5 -13.44 -4.29 -16.93
N GLY A 6 -14.22 -5.38 -16.84
CA GLY A 6 -13.99 -6.60 -17.61
C GLY A 6 -12.80 -7.46 -17.19
N LYS A 7 -12.01 -7.06 -16.17
CA LYS A 7 -10.84 -7.83 -15.71
C LYS A 7 -11.21 -9.18 -15.11
N ASP A 8 -10.42 -10.21 -15.40
CA ASP A 8 -10.57 -11.54 -14.81
C ASP A 8 -9.71 -11.75 -13.57
N PHE A 9 -10.30 -12.48 -12.61
CA PHE A 9 -9.69 -12.74 -11.32
C PHE A 9 -9.86 -14.23 -11.00
N PRO A 10 -8.83 -14.89 -10.45
CA PRO A 10 -8.84 -16.33 -10.21
C PRO A 10 -9.71 -16.73 -9.02
N THR A 11 -10.05 -15.80 -8.12
CA THR A 11 -10.86 -16.07 -6.93
C THR A 11 -11.93 -15.01 -6.72
N SER A 12 -13.05 -15.41 -6.10
CA SER A 12 -14.15 -14.51 -5.74
C SER A 12 -13.71 -13.42 -4.77
N ASN A 13 -12.82 -13.73 -3.83
CA ASN A 13 -12.26 -12.75 -2.90
C ASN A 13 -11.39 -11.71 -3.61
N ALA A 14 -10.56 -12.12 -4.58
CA ALA A 14 -9.76 -11.17 -5.38
C ALA A 14 -10.65 -10.26 -6.23
N LEU A 15 -11.73 -10.80 -6.81
CA LEU A 15 -12.72 -10.02 -7.53
C LEU A 15 -13.43 -9.01 -6.61
N LEU A 16 -13.85 -9.42 -5.41
CA LEU A 16 -14.50 -8.54 -4.44
C LEU A 16 -13.58 -7.39 -3.99
N LEU A 17 -12.32 -7.70 -3.67
CA LEU A 17 -11.32 -6.67 -3.31
C LEU A 17 -11.09 -5.70 -4.47
N HIS A 18 -11.02 -6.22 -5.70
CA HIS A 18 -10.91 -5.39 -6.89
C HIS A 18 -12.13 -4.48 -7.09
N GLN A 19 -13.35 -4.98 -6.87
CA GLN A 19 -14.56 -4.18 -6.99
C GLN A 19 -14.59 -2.99 -6.01
N ARG A 20 -13.95 -3.10 -4.83
CA ARG A 20 -13.76 -1.98 -3.90
C ARG A 20 -12.84 -0.87 -4.43
N GLN A 21 -12.14 -1.09 -5.55
CA GLN A 21 -11.41 -0.02 -6.23
C GLN A 21 -12.32 0.84 -7.12
N HIS A 22 -13.43 0.28 -7.59
CA HIS A 22 -14.44 1.00 -8.38
C HIS A 22 -15.39 1.80 -7.50
N CYS A 23 -15.60 1.34 -6.26
CA CYS A 23 -16.31 2.12 -5.25
C CYS A 23 -15.35 3.12 -4.59
N ASP A 24 -15.73 4.40 -4.51
CA ASP A 24 -14.99 5.37 -3.68
C ASP A 24 -15.18 5.12 -2.17
N ASP A 25 -15.93 4.08 -1.80
CA ASP A 25 -16.00 3.58 -0.43
C ASP A 25 -14.63 3.05 0.02
N LYS A 26 -13.90 3.94 0.67
CA LYS A 26 -12.62 3.67 1.33
C LYS A 26 -12.89 3.62 2.84
N PRO A 27 -13.17 2.45 3.41
CA PRO A 27 -13.63 2.34 4.80
C PRO A 27 -12.54 2.70 5.82
N HIS A 28 -11.26 2.71 5.41
CA HIS A 28 -10.14 2.95 6.32
C HIS A 28 -9.66 4.40 6.23
N ALA A 29 -10.13 5.26 7.13
CA ALA A 29 -9.70 6.65 7.22
C ALA A 29 -8.48 6.83 8.13
N CYS A 30 -7.57 7.72 7.74
CA CYS A 30 -6.48 8.16 8.60
C CYS A 30 -6.98 9.17 9.64
N GLY A 31 -6.82 8.85 10.93
CA GLY A 31 -7.21 9.76 12.01
C GLY A 31 -6.43 11.07 12.09
N VAL A 32 -5.27 11.19 11.43
CA VAL A 32 -4.43 12.40 11.46
C VAL A 32 -4.79 13.38 10.34
N CYS A 33 -5.02 12.90 9.12
CA CYS A 33 -5.22 13.76 7.95
C CYS A 33 -6.50 13.47 7.16
N GLY A 34 -7.36 12.57 7.65
CA GLY A 34 -8.64 12.23 7.01
C GLY A 34 -8.53 11.42 5.71
N LYS A 35 -7.33 11.17 5.18
CA LYS A 35 -7.13 10.39 3.95
C LYS A 35 -7.71 8.98 4.10
N LYS A 36 -8.52 8.57 3.13
CA LYS A 36 -9.16 7.25 3.12
C LYS A 36 -8.41 6.25 2.25
N PHE A 37 -8.43 4.98 2.66
CA PHE A 37 -7.78 3.85 2.00
C PHE A 37 -8.76 2.69 1.82
N THR A 38 -8.64 1.96 0.71
CA THR A 38 -9.45 0.77 0.44
C THR A 38 -9.05 -0.41 1.34
N TYR A 39 -7.78 -0.49 1.74
CA TYR A 39 -7.25 -1.59 2.54
C TYR A 39 -6.60 -1.09 3.84
N GLY A 40 -6.83 -1.80 4.95
CA GLY A 40 -6.26 -1.46 6.26
C GLY A 40 -4.73 -1.50 6.29
N HIS A 41 -4.09 -2.41 5.55
CA HIS A 41 -2.63 -2.45 5.45
C HIS A 41 -2.08 -1.18 4.78
N SER A 42 -2.79 -0.62 3.79
CA SER A 42 -2.40 0.63 3.13
C SER A 42 -2.50 1.81 4.09
N LEU A 43 -3.54 1.86 4.93
CA LEU A 43 -3.65 2.84 6.01
C LEU A 43 -2.49 2.71 7.01
N LYS A 44 -2.16 1.49 7.45
CA LYS A 44 -1.05 1.26 8.40
C LYS A 44 0.29 1.72 7.83
N VAL A 45 0.57 1.42 6.56
CA VAL A 45 1.78 1.94 5.88
C VAL A 45 1.73 3.45 5.75
N HIS A 46 0.58 4.03 5.44
CA HIS A 46 0.41 5.48 5.38
C HIS A 46 0.68 6.17 6.73
N GLN A 47 0.28 5.58 7.86
CA GLN A 47 0.52 6.14 9.19
C GLN A 47 2.02 6.36 9.48
N ARG A 48 2.91 5.58 8.87
CA ARG A 48 4.37 5.80 8.94
C ARG A 48 4.82 7.15 8.38
N VAL A 49 3.99 7.79 7.56
CA VAL A 49 4.26 9.15 7.06
C VAL A 49 4.19 10.17 8.18
N HIS A 50 3.26 10.00 9.12
CA HIS A 50 3.06 10.91 10.24
C HIS A 50 4.05 10.65 11.37
N THR A 51 4.36 9.38 11.65
CA THR A 51 5.30 9.01 12.72
C THR A 51 6.77 9.12 12.31
N GLY A 52 7.05 9.21 11.01
CA GLY A 52 8.41 9.14 10.49
C GLY A 52 9.04 7.74 10.56
N ASP A 53 8.27 6.72 10.93
CA ASP A 53 8.73 5.33 11.07
C ASP A 53 9.31 4.80 9.75
N ARG A 54 10.54 4.27 9.81
CA ARG A 54 11.28 3.73 8.67
C ARG A 54 11.91 2.39 9.06
N PRO A 55 11.11 1.32 9.14
CA PRO A 55 11.56 0.04 9.68
C PRO A 55 12.48 -0.71 8.70
N PHE A 56 12.51 -0.31 7.43
CA PHE A 56 13.33 -0.95 6.40
C PHE A 56 14.58 -0.11 6.15
N VAL A 57 15.72 -0.53 6.68
CA VAL A 57 16.98 0.20 6.58
C VAL A 57 17.90 -0.47 5.56
N CYS A 58 18.49 0.33 4.68
CA CYS A 58 19.48 -0.15 3.74
C CYS A 58 20.77 -0.53 4.48
N PRO A 59 21.27 -1.77 4.38
CA PRO A 59 22.47 -2.19 5.08
C PRO A 59 23.76 -1.56 4.53
N LEU A 60 23.73 -1.04 3.30
CA LEU A 60 24.91 -0.48 2.62
C LEU A 60 25.14 1.00 2.96
N CYS A 61 24.06 1.79 3.09
CA CYS A 61 24.16 3.23 3.31
C CYS A 61 23.34 3.77 4.50
N GLY A 62 22.69 2.90 5.26
CA GLY A 62 21.87 3.28 6.42
C GLY A 62 20.56 4.01 6.09
N LYS A 63 20.22 4.19 4.81
CA LYS A 63 19.00 4.92 4.41
C LYS A 63 17.74 4.13 4.79
N GLY A 64 16.85 4.75 5.56
CA GLY A 64 15.58 4.17 6.00
C GLY A 64 14.40 4.40 5.05
N PHE A 65 13.54 3.40 4.91
CA PHE A 65 12.36 3.36 4.04
C PHE A 65 11.10 2.94 4.80
N LYS A 66 9.95 3.45 4.36
CA LYS A 66 8.62 3.14 4.94
C LYS A 66 8.06 1.81 4.46
N GLN A 67 8.57 1.24 3.36
CA GLN A 67 8.10 0.00 2.73
C GLN A 67 9.27 -0.85 2.26
N SER A 68 9.10 -2.18 2.26
CA SER A 68 10.12 -3.14 1.84
C SER A 68 10.43 -3.05 0.35
N ASN A 69 9.40 -2.93 -0.49
CA ASN A 69 9.57 -2.78 -1.95
C ASN A 69 10.41 -1.53 -2.32
N ALA A 70 10.27 -0.45 -1.58
CA ALA A 70 11.06 0.77 -1.75
C ALA A 70 12.54 0.52 -1.38
N LEU A 71 12.82 -0.21 -0.30
CA LEU A 71 14.17 -0.66 0.02
C LEU A 71 14.73 -1.58 -1.07
N SER A 72 13.97 -2.59 -1.52
CA SER A 72 14.42 -3.53 -2.55
C SER A 72 14.74 -2.83 -3.88
N SER A 73 13.91 -1.86 -4.29
CA SER A 73 14.19 -1.04 -5.46
C SER A 73 15.41 -0.15 -5.25
N HIS A 74 15.57 0.41 -4.05
CA HIS A 74 16.74 1.23 -3.72
C HIS A 74 18.03 0.42 -3.73
N GLN A 75 18.03 -0.83 -3.26
CA GLN A 75 19.26 -1.65 -3.24
C GLN A 75 19.89 -1.82 -4.62
N ARG A 76 19.11 -1.72 -5.69
CA ARG A 76 19.60 -1.76 -7.08
C ARG A 76 20.48 -0.57 -7.48
N VAL A 77 20.52 0.49 -6.67
CA VAL A 77 21.41 1.64 -6.93
C VAL A 77 22.82 1.44 -6.38
N HIS A 78 23.02 0.38 -5.57
CA HIS A 78 24.32 0.03 -4.99
C HIS A 78 25.01 -1.14 -5.70
N THR A 79 24.36 -1.72 -6.71
CA THR A 79 25.03 -2.52 -7.75
C THR A 79 25.77 -1.59 -8.69
#